data_AF-A0AAE3N444-F1
#
_entry.id   AF-A0AAE3N444-F1
#
_cell.length_a   1.000
_cell.length_b   1.000
_cell.length_c   1.000
_cell.angle_alpha   90.00
_cell.angle_beta   90.00
_cell.angle_gamma   90.00
#
_symmetry.space_group_name_H-M   'P 1'
#
loop_
_entity.id
_entity.type
_entity.pdbx_description
1 polymer ?
#
loop_
_entity_poly.entity_id
_entity_poly.type
_entity_poly.pdbx_seq_one_letter_code
_entity_poly.pdbx_strand_id
1 'polypeptide(L)'
;MARPTPPASPPVSQLMVLGLAQAVAFFVGALLGRWLGLALGWDAFGPEGYTGRAMGGIALIGIGGGGGVQLARTWYRRRYGTPPV
;
A
#
# COMPACT_ATOMS: atom_id res chain seq x y z
N MET A 1 -2.15 -39.29 18.15
CA MET A 1 -2.62 -38.09 17.42
C MET A 1 -1.50 -37.06 17.45
N ALA A 2 -0.64 -37.04 16.42
CA ALA A 2 0.50 -36.11 16.38
C ALA A 2 -0.04 -34.69 16.06
N ARG A 3 0.29 -33.70 16.89
CA ARG A 3 -0.01 -32.31 16.57
C ARG A 3 0.88 -31.88 15.39
N PRO A 4 0.34 -31.28 14.32
CA PRO A 4 1.17 -30.71 13.27
C PRO A 4 2.06 -29.63 13.89
N THR A 5 3.36 -29.71 13.63
CA THR A 5 4.33 -28.69 14.06
C THR A 5 4.02 -27.38 13.32
N PRO A 6 3.83 -26.25 14.04
CA PRO A 6 3.62 -24.98 13.38
C PRO A 6 4.85 -24.62 12.53
N PRO A 7 4.66 -23.99 11.35
CA PRO A 7 5.79 -23.53 10.54
C PRO A 7 6.65 -22.57 11.38
N ALA A 8 7.97 -22.63 11.19
CA ALA A 8 8.91 -21.72 11.85
C ALA A 8 8.47 -20.27 11.63
N SER A 9 8.30 -19.50 12.71
CA SER A 9 7.92 -18.09 12.63
C SER A 9 8.99 -17.32 11.84
N PRO A 10 8.61 -16.46 10.88
CA PRO A 10 9.58 -15.67 10.14
C PRO A 10 10.39 -14.81 11.13
N PRO A 11 11.70 -14.63 10.89
CA PRO A 11 12.52 -13.76 11.72
C PRO A 11 12.02 -12.31 11.62
N VAL A 12 12.11 -11.58 12.74
CA VAL A 12 11.65 -10.18 12.88
C VAL A 12 12.22 -9.28 11.78
N SER A 13 13.46 -9.52 11.34
CA SER A 13 14.09 -8.78 10.24
C SER A 13 13.29 -8.84 8.93
N GLN A 14 12.70 -9.99 8.60
CA GLN A 14 11.87 -10.14 7.40
C GLN A 14 10.54 -9.38 7.55
N LEU A 15 9.95 -9.38 8.74
CA LEU A 15 8.74 -8.59 9.02
C LEU A 15 9.00 -7.08 8.96
N MET A 16 10.16 -6.62 9.42
CA MET A 16 10.57 -5.22 9.28
C MET A 16 10.76 -4.83 7.82
N VAL A 17 11.36 -5.71 7.00
CA VAL A 17 11.49 -5.50 5.55
C VAL A 17 10.12 -5.42 4.88
N LEU A 18 9.16 -6.28 5.26
CA LEU A 18 7.79 -6.21 4.75
C LEU A 18 7.13 -4.87 5.12
N GLY A 19 7.19 -4.47 6.39
CA GLY A 19 6.60 -3.22 6.86
C GLY A 19 7.20 -2.00 6.16
N LEU A 20 8.53 -1.95 6.03
CA LEU A 20 9.22 -0.86 5.33
C LEU A 20 8.86 -0.84 3.84
N ALA A 21 8.84 -1.99 3.17
CA ALA A 21 8.44 -2.08 1.77
C ALA A 21 6.99 -1.62 1.56
N GLN A 22 6.08 -1.98 2.47
CA GLN A 22 4.69 -1.52 2.45
C GLN A 22 4.58 -0.02 2.66
N ALA A 23 5.33 0.56 3.61
CA ALA A 23 5.33 2.00 3.85
C ALA A 23 5.87 2.79 2.65
N VAL A 24 6.99 2.35 2.06
CA VAL A 24 7.57 2.99 0.86
C VAL A 24 6.63 2.86 -0.32
N ALA A 25 6.08 1.67 -0.58
CA ALA A 25 5.16 1.46 -1.68
C ALA A 25 3.84 2.21 -1.50
N PHE A 26 3.34 2.34 -0.26
CA PHE A 26 2.21 3.20 0.07
C PHE A 26 2.50 4.65 -0.29
N PHE A 27 3.64 5.18 0.16
CA PHE A 27 4.01 6.58 -0.07
C PHE A 27 4.15 6.88 -1.56
N VAL A 28 4.90 6.05 -2.29
CA VAL A 28 5.08 6.19 -3.74
C VAL A 28 3.75 6.04 -4.46
N GLY A 29 2.93 5.06 -4.09
CA GLY A 29 1.61 4.84 -4.67
C GLY A 29 0.66 6.02 -4.44
N ALA A 30 0.64 6.59 -3.24
CA ALA A 30 -0.14 7.77 -2.91
C ALA A 30 0.31 8.99 -3.71
N LEU A 31 1.62 9.17 -3.90
CA LEU A 31 2.18 10.26 -4.70
C LEU A 31 1.82 10.12 -6.19
N LEU A 32 1.86 8.90 -6.72
CA LEU A 32 1.40 8.61 -8.08
C LEU A 32 -0.10 8.86 -8.24
N GLY A 33 -0.92 8.45 -7.26
CA GLY A 33 -2.35 8.75 -7.21
C GLY A 33 -2.63 10.25 -7.19
N ARG A 34 -1.82 11.03 -6.45
CA ARG A 34 -1.89 12.50 -6.43
C ARG A 34 -1.58 13.09 -7.80
N TRP A 35 -0.50 12.65 -8.44
CA TRP A 35 -0.11 13.13 -9.77
C TRP A 35 -1.17 12.79 -10.82
N LEU A 36 -1.74 11.59 -10.76
CA LEU A 36 -2.83 11.19 -11.65
C LEU A 36 -4.10 12.03 -11.41
N GLY A 37 -4.43 12.29 -10.14
CA GLY A 37 -5.54 13.20 -9.78
C GLY A 37 -5.32 14.61 -10.30
N LEU A 38 -4.10 15.15 -10.19
CA LEU A 38 -3.74 16.44 -10.77
C LEU A 38 -3.86 16.45 -12.30
N ALA A 39 -3.39 15.41 -12.98
CA ALA A 39 -3.52 15.28 -14.44
C ALA A 39 -4.99 15.22 -14.91
N LEU A 40 -5.88 14.64 -14.10
CA LEU A 40 -7.32 14.61 -14.34
C LEU A 40 -8.04 15.90 -13.89
N GLY A 41 -7.31 16.87 -13.32
CA GLY A 41 -7.88 18.10 -12.76
C GLY A 41 -8.72 17.87 -11.50
N TRP A 42 -8.47 16.77 -10.80
CA TRP A 42 -9.06 16.38 -9.52
C TRP A 42 -8.10 16.73 -8.40
N ASP A 43 -8.12 18.00 -8.02
CA ASP A 43 -7.25 18.51 -6.98
C ASP A 43 -7.80 18.20 -5.58
N ALA A 44 -7.21 17.17 -4.95
CA ALA A 44 -7.47 16.80 -3.56
C ALA A 44 -7.29 17.94 -2.54
N PHE A 45 -6.47 18.95 -2.85
CA PHE A 45 -6.17 20.09 -1.98
C PHE A 45 -6.60 21.42 -2.62
N GLY A 46 -7.55 21.36 -3.56
CA GLY A 46 -8.03 22.55 -4.26
C GLY A 46 -8.66 23.56 -3.29
N PRO A 47 -8.54 24.87 -3.56
CA PRO A 47 -9.06 25.93 -2.70
C PRO A 47 -10.59 25.93 -2.59
N GLU A 48 -11.29 25.27 -3.52
CA GLU A 48 -12.75 25.19 -3.57
C GLU A 48 -13.36 24.27 -2.48
N GLY A 49 -12.54 23.61 -1.66
CA GLY A 49 -12.98 22.77 -0.55
C GLY A 49 -13.44 21.37 -0.99
N TYR A 50 -14.47 20.84 -0.32
CA TYR A 50 -14.96 19.45 -0.45
C TYR A 50 -15.80 19.21 -1.72
N THR A 51 -15.30 19.64 -2.88
CA THR A 51 -15.94 19.44 -4.18
C THR A 51 -15.75 18.00 -4.68
N GLY A 52 -16.60 17.54 -5.61
CA GLY A 52 -16.47 16.20 -6.20
C GLY A 52 -15.10 15.93 -6.82
N ARG A 53 -14.41 16.98 -7.28
CA ARG A 53 -13.04 16.91 -7.81
C ARG A 53 -12.02 16.66 -6.70
N ALA A 54 -12.15 17.33 -5.55
CA ALA A 54 -11.30 17.07 -4.39
C ALA A 54 -11.50 15.65 -3.85
N MET A 55 -12.75 15.20 -3.77
CA MET A 55 -13.09 13.84 -3.35
C MET A 55 -12.54 12.78 -4.30
N GLY A 56 -12.66 12.99 -5.61
CA GLY A 56 -12.05 12.11 -6.62
C GLY A 56 -10.52 12.07 -6.51
N GLY A 57 -9.89 13.22 -6.24
CA GLY A 57 -8.45 13.31 -5.99
C GLY A 57 -8.01 12.53 -4.76
N ILE A 58 -8.71 12.67 -3.63
CA ILE A 58 -8.44 11.93 -2.39
C ILE A 58 -8.62 10.42 -2.62
N ALA A 59 -9.70 10.03 -3.31
CA ALA A 59 -9.94 8.63 -3.64
C ALA A 59 -8.81 8.04 -4.50
N LEU A 60 -8.31 8.77 -5.50
CA LEU A 60 -7.17 8.34 -6.32
C LEU A 60 -5.88 8.19 -5.50
N ILE A 61 -5.61 9.10 -4.57
CA ILE A 61 -4.47 8.99 -3.65
C ILE A 61 -4.62 7.74 -2.78
N GLY A 62 -5.82 7.51 -2.23
CA GLY A 62 -6.11 6.33 -1.42
C GLY A 62 -5.97 5.01 -2.20
N ILE A 63 -6.46 4.97 -3.44
CA ILE A 63 -6.32 3.81 -4.33
C ILE A 63 -4.85 3.60 -4.69
N GLY A 64 -4.11 4.67 -4.99
CA GLY A 64 -2.68 4.62 -5.27
C GLY A 64 -1.89 4.07 -4.09
N GLY A 65 -2.09 4.62 -2.90
CA GLY A 65 -1.40 4.18 -1.68
C GLY A 65 -1.77 2.75 -1.28
N GLY A 66 -3.07 2.44 -1.25
CA GLY A 66 -3.57 1.09 -0.94
C GLY A 66 -3.09 0.04 -1.95
N GLY A 67 -3.09 0.39 -3.25
CA GLY A 67 -2.53 -0.44 -4.31
C GLY A 67 -1.04 -0.70 -4.13
N GLY A 68 -0.27 0.32 -3.72
CA GLY A 68 1.15 0.20 -3.39
C GLY A 68 1.42 -0.81 -2.27
N VAL A 69 0.64 -0.79 -1.19
CA VAL A 69 0.76 -1.76 -0.07
C VAL A 69 0.52 -3.19 -0.56
N GLN A 70 -0.49 -3.38 -1.42
CA GLN A 70 -0.82 -4.70 -1.98
C GLN A 70 0.27 -5.20 -2.92
N LEU A 71 0.90 -4.31 -3.69
CA LEU A 71 2.04 -4.63 -4.54
C LEU A 71 3.24 -5.08 -3.69
N ALA A 72 3.57 -4.33 -2.63
CA ALA A 72 4.63 -4.68 -1.70
C ALA A 72 4.39 -6.04 -1.03
N ARG A 73 3.14 -6.31 -0.62
CA ARG A 73 2.75 -7.62 -0.06
C ARG A 73 2.90 -8.75 -1.07
N THR A 74 2.52 -8.51 -2.32
CA THR A 74 2.66 -9.49 -3.41
C THR A 74 4.12 -9.76 -3.73
N TRP A 75 4.94 -8.71 -3.77
CA TRP A 75 6.39 -8.81 -3.96
C TRP A 75 7.06 -9.59 -2.83
N TYR A 76 6.72 -9.28 -1.58
CA TYR A 76 7.23 -10.00 -0.43
C TYR A 76 6.87 -11.49 -0.47
N ARG A 77 5.61 -11.82 -0.79
CA ARG A 77 5.18 -13.22 -0.95
C ARG A 77 5.97 -13.97 -2.01
N ARG A 78 6.33 -13.31 -3.12
CA ARG A 78 7.17 -13.90 -4.17
C ARG A 78 8.61 -14.11 -3.74
N ARG A 79 9.15 -13.27 -2.86
CA ARG A 79 10.57 -13.30 -2.46
C ARG A 79 10.85 -14.11 -1.19
N TYR A 80 9.94 -14.10 -0.22
CA TYR A 80 10.13 -14.70 1.10
C TYR A 80 9.07 -15.77 1.46
N GLY A 81 8.09 -16.03 0.58
CA GLY A 81 7.00 -16.96 0.84
C GLY A 81 5.83 -16.32 1.59
N THR A 82 4.81 -17.12 1.92
CA THR A 82 3.58 -16.62 2.56
C THR A 82 3.86 -16.25 4.02
N PRO A 83 3.77 -14.97 4.42
CA PRO A 83 3.86 -14.62 5.83
C PRO A 83 2.68 -15.27 6.59
N PRO A 84 2.89 -15.77 7.82
CA PRO A 84 1.79 -16.23 8.66
C PRO A 84 0.92 -15.01 8.96
N VAL A 85 -0.36 -15.12 8.61
CA VAL A 85 -1.40 -14.14 8.91
C VAL A 85 -2.17 -14.58 10.15
#